data_AF-A0A349UMN1-F1
#
_entry.id   AF-A0A349UMN1-F1
#
_cell.length_a   1.000
_cell.length_b   1.000
_cell.length_c   1.000
_cell.angle_alpha   90.00
_cell.angle_beta   90.00
_cell.angle_gamma   90.00
#
_symmetry.space_group_name_H-M   'P 1'
#
loop_
_entity.id
_entity.type
_entity.pdbx_description
1 polymer ?
#
loop_
_entity_poly.entity_id
_entity_poly.type
_entity_poly.pdbx_seq_one_letter_code
_entity_poly.pdbx_strand_id
1 'polypeptide(L)'
;HAEGDGLSGLVADRFGEYVVLELFSKAMFLRLGQIEDAFIDAGLTVRRFVRRADDEIARAEGFRLGKLADAPRCVTQITENGLKFEVDL
;
A
#
# COMPACT_ATOMS: atom_id res chain seq x y z
N HIS A 1 5.49 4.81 -7.67
CA HIS A 1 6.90 4.63 -8.09
C HIS A 1 7.90 5.28 -7.12
N ALA A 2 8.07 4.73 -5.90
CA ALA A 2 9.21 4.93 -4.97
C ALA A 2 10.10 6.16 -5.19
N GLU A 3 11.37 5.95 -5.58
CA GLU A 3 12.34 7.04 -5.78
C GLU A 3 11.98 7.95 -6.95
N GLY A 4 11.26 7.41 -7.94
CA GLY A 4 10.77 8.16 -9.10
C GLY A 4 9.76 9.25 -8.74
N ASP A 5 9.06 9.10 -7.62
CA ASP A 5 8.07 10.07 -7.11
C ASP A 5 8.65 10.98 -6.00
N GLY A 6 9.97 10.89 -5.73
CA GLY A 6 10.62 11.61 -4.64
C GLY A 6 10.33 11.06 -3.24
N LEU A 7 9.70 9.87 -3.15
CA LEU A 7 9.33 9.20 -1.90
C LEU A 7 10.06 7.84 -1.81
N SER A 8 11.37 7.90 -1.57
CA SER A 8 12.17 6.68 -1.42
C SER A 8 11.65 5.81 -0.26
N GLY A 9 11.46 4.53 -0.54
CA GLY A 9 10.96 3.54 0.41
C GLY A 9 9.45 3.37 0.50
N LEU A 10 8.68 3.94 -0.43
CA LEU A 10 7.22 3.77 -0.53
C LEU A 10 6.79 3.43 -1.96
N VAL A 11 6.04 2.36 -2.15
CA VAL A 11 5.26 2.11 -3.36
C VAL A 11 3.78 2.17 -3.01
N ALA A 12 2.98 2.79 -3.87
CA ALA A 12 1.53 2.89 -3.71
C ALA A 12 0.85 2.54 -5.02
N ASP A 13 0.08 1.45 -5.03
CA ASP A 13 -0.71 1.00 -6.17
C ASP A 13 -2.20 1.16 -5.87
N ARG A 14 -2.96 1.68 -6.83
CA ARG A 14 -4.40 1.90 -6.67
C ARG A 14 -5.21 0.95 -7.56
N PHE A 15 -6.10 0.19 -6.93
CA PHE A 15 -7.02 -0.75 -7.57
C PHE A 15 -8.46 -0.33 -7.28
N GLY A 16 -9.01 0.56 -8.12
CA GLY A 16 -10.31 1.18 -7.87
C GLY A 16 -10.30 2.03 -6.58
N GLU A 17 -11.09 1.64 -5.58
CA GLU A 17 -11.15 2.30 -4.26
C GLU A 17 -10.18 1.70 -3.24
N TYR A 18 -9.32 0.76 -3.64
CA TYR A 18 -8.30 0.17 -2.77
C TYR A 18 -6.93 0.75 -3.08
N VAL A 19 -6.12 0.96 -2.05
CA VAL A 19 -4.73 1.42 -2.19
C VAL A 19 -3.83 0.43 -1.46
N VAL A 20 -2.87 -0.14 -2.17
CA VAL A 20 -1.84 -1.02 -1.62
C VAL A 20 -0.59 -0.17 -1.37
N LEU A 21 -0.16 -0.07 -0.13
CA LEU A 21 1.04 0.62 0.31
C LEU A 21 2.11 -0.42 0.66
N GLU A 22 3.21 -0.42 -0.07
CA GLU A 22 4.38 -1.26 0.20
C GLU A 22 5.52 -0.41 0.76
N LEU A 23 6.01 -0.80 1.94
CA LEU A 23 6.98 -0.05 2.72
C LEU A 23 8.33 -0.74 2.70
N PHE A 24 9.36 0.02 2.36
CA PHE A 24 10.74 -0.47 2.31
C PHE A 24 11.67 0.30 3.24
N SER A 25 11.14 1.24 4.03
CA SER A 25 11.94 1.97 5.02
C SER A 25 11.18 2.22 6.33
N LYS A 26 11.95 2.28 7.42
CA LYS A 26 11.40 2.66 8.73
C LYS A 26 10.82 4.07 8.73
N ALA A 27 11.40 4.97 7.94
CA ALA A 27 10.92 6.34 7.82
C ALA A 27 9.50 6.41 7.25
N MET A 28 9.17 5.57 6.26
CA MET A 28 7.82 5.49 5.69
C MET A 28 6.85 4.81 6.66
N PHE A 29 7.28 3.74 7.35
CA PHE A 29 6.47 3.10 8.38
C PHE A 29 6.04 4.07 9.50
N LEU A 30 6.95 4.91 9.99
CA LEU A 30 6.64 5.90 11.02
C LEU A 30 5.66 6.99 10.55
N ARG A 31 5.54 7.20 9.23
CA ARG A 31 4.67 8.21 8.62
C ARG A 31 3.39 7.62 8.02
N LEU A 32 3.13 6.33 8.24
CA LEU A 32 2.07 5.61 7.53
C LEU A 32 0.69 6.27 7.67
N GLY A 33 0.34 6.75 8.86
CA GLY A 33 -0.92 7.50 9.06
C GLY A 33 -0.97 8.78 8.24
N GLN A 34 0.11 9.57 8.23
CA GLN A 34 0.19 10.81 7.45
C GLN A 34 0.14 10.55 5.94
N ILE A 35 0.73 9.43 5.50
CA ILE A 35 0.65 8.99 4.11
C ILE A 35 -0.79 8.67 3.75
N GLU A 36 -1.50 7.87 4.55
CA GLU A 36 -2.90 7.54 4.33
C GLU A 36 -3.79 8.80 4.32
N ASP A 37 -3.60 9.72 5.26
CA ASP A 37 -4.30 11.00 5.32
C ASP A 37 -4.06 11.81 4.04
N ALA A 38 -2.84 11.83 3.50
CA ALA A 38 -2.52 12.56 2.28
C ALA A 38 -3.30 12.05 1.05
N PHE A 39 -3.60 10.74 0.96
CA PHE A 39 -4.48 10.22 -0.10
C PHE A 39 -5.92 10.75 0.04
N ILE A 40 -6.42 10.82 1.27
CA ILE A 40 -7.77 11.33 1.55
C ILE A 40 -7.85 12.84 1.29
N ASP A 41 -6.86 13.61 1.76
CA ASP A 41 -6.76 15.05 1.57
C ASP A 41 -6.61 15.44 0.09
N ALA A 42 -6.00 14.57 -0.72
CA ALA A 42 -5.96 14.72 -2.18
C ALA A 42 -7.32 14.46 -2.86
N GLY A 43 -8.37 14.14 -2.10
CA GLY A 43 -9.73 13.92 -2.59
C GLY A 43 -9.97 12.53 -3.18
N LEU A 44 -9.10 11.55 -2.89
CA LEU A 44 -9.24 10.19 -3.41
C LEU A 44 -10.24 9.40 -2.55
N THR A 45 -11.26 8.83 -3.18
CA THR A 45 -12.12 7.84 -2.52
C THR A 45 -11.31 6.56 -2.28
N VAL A 46 -11.00 6.29 -1.01
CA VAL A 46 -10.33 5.08 -0.55
C VAL A 46 -11.23 4.33 0.41
N ARG A 47 -11.65 3.13 0.00
CA ARG A 47 -12.42 2.20 0.82
C ARG A 47 -11.54 1.47 1.83
N ARG A 48 -10.31 1.11 1.45
CA ARG A 48 -9.36 0.41 2.31
C ARG A 48 -7.92 0.58 1.83
N PHE A 49 -7.02 0.83 2.79
CA PHE A 49 -5.59 0.68 2.60
C PHE A 49 -5.15 -0.74 2.94
N VAL A 50 -4.36 -1.35 2.06
CA VAL A 50 -3.65 -2.60 2.33
C VAL A 50 -2.18 -2.28 2.50
N ARG A 51 -1.61 -2.69 3.62
CA ARG A 51 -0.22 -2.36 3.98
C ARG A 51 0.61 -3.62 3.84
N ARG A 52 1.74 -3.53 3.14
CA ARG A 52 2.68 -4.63 2.92
C ARG A 52 4.10 -4.17 3.22
N ALA A 53 4.93 -5.09 3.69
CA ALA A 53 6.36 -4.91 3.82
C ALA A 53 6.99 -6.29 3.73
N ASP A 54 8.10 -6.40 3.02
CA ASP A 54 8.90 -7.62 3.06
C ASP A 54 9.48 -7.82 4.46
N ASP A 55 9.38 -9.03 4.99
CA ASP A 55 9.76 -9.37 6.36
C ASP A 55 11.28 -9.23 6.61
N GLU A 56 12.11 -9.49 5.61
CA GLU A 56 13.56 -9.34 5.71
C GLU A 56 13.95 -7.86 5.69
N ILE A 57 13.38 -7.09 4.76
CA ILE A 57 13.60 -5.64 4.66
C ILE A 57 13.11 -4.93 5.93
N ALA A 58 11.90 -5.24 6.40
CA ALA A 58 11.35 -4.64 7.61
C ALA A 58 12.22 -4.91 8.84
N ARG A 59 12.73 -6.15 8.98
CA ARG A 59 13.69 -6.51 10.04
C ARG A 59 15.00 -5.73 9.92
N ALA A 60 15.57 -5.64 8.71
CA ALA A 60 16.81 -4.91 8.46
C ALA A 60 16.66 -3.41 8.78
N GLU A 61 15.51 -2.82 8.43
CA GLU A 61 15.14 -1.44 8.74
C GLU A 61 14.72 -1.23 10.20
N GLY A 62 14.51 -2.29 10.97
CA GLY A 62 14.17 -2.24 12.39
C GLY A 62 12.72 -1.80 12.67
N PHE A 63 11.78 -2.27 11.85
CA PHE A 63 10.34 -2.18 12.11
C PHE A 63 9.64 -3.53 11.86
N ARG A 64 8.36 -3.64 12.27
CA ARG A 64 7.54 -4.82 11.98
C ARG A 64 6.15 -4.37 11.57
N LEU A 65 5.71 -4.82 10.40
CA LEU A 65 4.32 -4.75 10.00
C LEU A 65 3.59 -5.99 10.54
N GLY A 66 2.32 -5.87 10.95
CA GLY A 66 1.51 -7.03 11.28
C GLY A 66 1.46 -8.00 10.09
N LYS A 67 1.38 -9.31 10.34
CA LYS A 67 1.39 -10.30 9.25
C LYS A 67 0.18 -10.10 8.34
N LEU A 68 0.42 -10.04 7.03
CA LEU A 68 -0.64 -9.97 6.03
C LEU A 68 -1.57 -11.20 6.08
N ALA A 69 -1.02 -12.36 6.50
CA ALA A 69 -1.77 -13.61 6.67
C ALA A 69 -2.92 -13.52 7.69
N ASP A 70 -2.88 -12.54 8.61
CA ASP A 70 -3.94 -12.33 9.60
C ASP A 70 -5.01 -11.34 9.10
N ALA A 71 -4.80 -10.70 7.93
CA ALA A 71 -5.77 -9.80 7.34
C ALA A 71 -6.78 -10.58 6.47
N PRO A 72 -8.08 -10.24 6.52
CA PRO A 72 -9.06 -10.89 5.66
C PRO A 72 -8.72 -10.63 4.19
N ARG A 73 -8.69 -11.72 3.42
CA ARG A 73 -8.42 -11.74 1.96
C ARG A 73 -9.21 -10.64 1.27
N CYS A 74 -8.50 -9.77 0.54
CA CYS A 74 -9.08 -8.57 -0.04
C CYS A 74 -9.12 -8.69 -1.55
N VAL A 75 -10.14 -9.37 -2.07
CA VAL A 75 -10.31 -9.53 -3.52
C VAL A 75 -11.09 -8.35 -4.09
N THR A 76 -10.61 -7.75 -5.18
CA THR A 76 -11.33 -6.71 -5.92
C THR A 76 -11.37 -7.01 -7.41
N GLN A 77 -12.40 -6.50 -8.11
CA GLN A 77 -12.49 -6.55 -9.56
C GLN A 77 -12.06 -5.20 -10.14
N ILE A 78 -11.07 -5.21 -11.03
CA ILE A 78 -10.65 -4.02 -11.77
C ILE A 78 -11.00 -4.14 -13.25
N THR A 79 -11.14 -3.00 -13.93
CA THR A 79 -11.29 -2.96 -15.38
C THR A 79 -10.10 -2.24 -15.99
N GLU A 80 -9.40 -2.89 -16.90
CA GLU A 80 -8.28 -2.34 -17.64
C GLU A 80 -8.49 -2.60 -19.13
N ASN A 81 -8.49 -1.54 -19.95
CA ASN A 81 -8.74 -1.63 -21.39
C ASN A 81 -10.03 -2.40 -21.78
N GLY A 82 -11.06 -2.32 -20.93
CA GLY A 82 -12.34 -3.01 -21.13
C GLY A 82 -12.37 -4.48 -20.67
N LEU A 83 -11.24 -5.03 -20.22
CA LEU A 83 -11.16 -6.38 -19.63
C LEU A 83 -11.29 -6.32 -18.11
N LYS A 84 -11.95 -7.31 -17.53
CA LYS A 84 -12.15 -7.42 -16.07
C LYS A 84 -11.17 -8.42 -15.48
N PHE A 85 -10.49 -8.02 -14.42
CA PHE A 85 -9.54 -8.86 -13.68
C PHE A 85 -9.94 -8.96 -12.22
N GLU A 86 -9.79 -10.15 -11.65
CA GLU A 86 -9.88 -10.37 -10.22
C GLU A 86 -8.47 -10.27 -9.62
N VAL A 87 -8.30 -9.38 -8.64
CA VAL A 87 -7.01 -9.10 -8.00
C VAL A 87 -7.10 -9.40 -6.52
N ASP A 88 -6.15 -10.18 -6.02
CA ASP A 88 -5.99 -10.47 -4.60
C ASP A 88 -5.01 -9.45 -3.98
N LEU A 89 -5.56 -8.56 -3.14
CA LEU A 89 -4.85 -7.44 -2.49
C LEU A 89 -4.40 -7.78 -1.07
#